data_AF-A0A1H4ML61-F1
#
_entry.id   AF-A0A1H4ML61-F1
#
_cell.length_a   1.000
_cell.length_b   1.000
_cell.length_c   1.000
_cell.angle_alpha   90.00
_cell.angle_beta   90.00
_cell.angle_gamma   90.00
#
_symmetry.space_group_name_H-M   'P 1'
#
loop_
_entity.id
_entity.type
_entity.pdbx_description
1 polymer ?
#
loop_
_entity_poly.entity_id
_entity_poly.type
_entity_poly.pdbx_seq_one_letter_code
_entity_poly.pdbx_strand_id
1 'polypeptide(L)'
;MITKEKSNRFLRLSIALALIAILFKIMHWPYAEILLVTAVGGIAIFFIIGFYKKPIKNWLDYAKLFLLISFLLHYLFRVLHLNYGYILSYIFRMALIFFIIAYIKDVFFSNDNSSKLEEQPPTSKKKIINIVLYSTAVICIIIGAQFKILHWQFGFINGNLLLTVGLIITALSIILGFKKS
;
A
#
# COMPACT_ATOMS: atom_id res chain seq x y z
N MET A 1 -16.36 -6.83 22.16
CA MET A 1 -16.31 -5.51 21.48
C MET A 1 -14.84 -5.16 21.16
N ILE A 2 -14.36 -5.41 19.93
CA ILE A 2 -12.98 -5.08 19.55
C ILE A 2 -12.90 -3.57 19.27
N THR A 3 -12.22 -2.82 20.13
CA THR A 3 -11.97 -1.38 19.92
C THR A 3 -11.14 -1.13 18.66
N LYS A 4 -11.31 0.04 18.03
CA LYS A 4 -10.64 0.45 16.78
C LYS A 4 -9.12 0.26 16.83
N GLU A 5 -8.53 0.53 18.01
CA GLU A 5 -7.10 0.38 18.26
C GLU A 5 -6.63 -1.08 18.25
N LYS A 6 -7.39 -1.99 18.89
CA LYS A 6 -7.09 -3.44 18.89
C LYS A 6 -7.14 -4.00 17.46
N SER A 7 -8.11 -3.59 16.65
CA SER A 7 -8.23 -4.02 15.25
C SER A 7 -7.00 -3.68 14.41
N ASN A 8 -6.41 -2.49 14.60
CA ASN A 8 -5.19 -2.08 13.89
C ASN A 8 -3.94 -2.83 14.36
N ARG A 9 -3.90 -3.29 15.62
CA ARG A 9 -2.81 -4.15 16.11
C ARG A 9 -2.90 -5.55 15.48
N PHE A 10 -4.09 -6.13 15.40
CA PHE A 10 -4.31 -7.43 14.75
C PHE A 10 -4.00 -7.40 13.25
N LEU A 11 -4.41 -6.34 12.54
CA LEU A 11 -4.06 -6.18 11.12
C LEU A 11 -2.55 -6.15 10.90
N ARG A 12 -1.79 -5.45 11.74
CA ARG A 12 -0.32 -5.44 11.69
C ARG A 12 0.28 -6.82 11.95
N LEU A 13 -0.29 -7.57 12.88
CA LEU A 13 0.14 -8.94 13.18
C LEU A 13 -0.10 -9.87 11.99
N SER A 14 -1.25 -9.78 11.31
CA SER A 14 -1.52 -10.57 10.11
C SER A 14 -0.59 -10.21 8.95
N ILE A 15 -0.23 -8.92 8.80
CA ILE A 15 0.79 -8.50 7.82
C ILE A 15 2.15 -9.11 8.15
N ALA A 16 2.58 -9.06 9.41
CA ALA A 16 3.83 -9.68 9.84
C ALA A 16 3.85 -11.19 9.57
N LEU A 17 2.74 -11.88 9.87
CA LEU A 17 2.59 -13.31 9.59
C LEU A 17 2.66 -13.61 8.08
N ALA A 18 2.07 -12.76 7.24
CA ALA A 18 2.16 -12.90 5.79
C ALA A 18 3.59 -12.73 5.27
N LEU A 19 4.36 -11.80 5.85
CA LEU A 19 5.78 -11.64 5.50
C LEU A 19 6.59 -12.87 5.87
N ILE A 20 6.35 -13.47 7.05
CA ILE A 20 6.99 -14.73 7.46
C ILE A 20 6.62 -15.86 6.50
N ALA A 21 5.35 -15.96 6.11
CA ALA A 21 4.90 -16.98 5.17
C ALA A 21 5.52 -16.83 3.77
N ILE A 22 5.68 -15.58 3.29
CA ILE A 22 6.39 -15.30 2.03
C ILE A 22 7.86 -15.72 2.15
N LEU A 23 8.52 -15.41 3.27
CA LEU A 23 9.90 -15.81 3.51
C LEU A 23 10.04 -17.34 3.47
N PHE A 24 9.15 -18.06 4.15
CA PHE A 24 9.15 -19.53 4.15
C PHE A 24 8.87 -20.12 2.77
N LYS A 25 8.03 -19.45 1.96
CA LYS A 25 7.78 -19.86 0.57
C LYS A 25 9.05 -19.72 -0.27
N ILE A 26 9.83 -18.65 -0.09
CA ILE A 26 11.11 -18.45 -0.78
C ILE A 26 12.13 -19.51 -0.34
N MET A 27 12.15 -19.85 0.94
CA MET A 27 13.01 -20.90 1.51
C MET A 27 12.53 -22.33 1.15
N HIS A 28 11.45 -22.49 0.38
CA HIS A 28 10.86 -23.78 0.01
C HIS A 28 10.48 -24.66 1.21
N TRP A 29 10.17 -24.04 2.35
CA TRP A 29 9.83 -24.77 3.55
C TRP A 29 8.49 -25.49 3.37
N PRO A 30 8.36 -26.75 3.82
CA PRO A 30 7.08 -27.46 3.78
C PRO A 30 6.03 -26.66 4.57
N TYR A 31 4.78 -26.69 4.12
CA TYR A 31 3.65 -25.94 4.71
C TYR A 31 3.67 -24.41 4.55
N ALA A 32 4.67 -23.83 3.87
CA ALA A 32 4.71 -22.39 3.60
C ALA A 32 3.44 -21.88 2.89
N GLU A 33 2.84 -22.70 2.02
CA GLU A 33 1.63 -22.35 1.30
C GLU A 33 0.42 -22.21 2.23
N ILE A 34 0.25 -23.13 3.18
CA ILE A 34 -0.85 -23.10 4.15
C ILE A 34 -0.71 -21.89 5.09
N LEU A 35 0.52 -21.61 5.54
CA LEU A 35 0.81 -20.43 6.35
C LEU A 35 0.48 -19.13 5.60
N LEU A 36 0.73 -19.09 4.29
CA LEU A 36 0.46 -17.91 3.46
C LEU A 36 -1.04 -17.70 3.25
N VAL A 37 -1.79 -18.77 2.96
CA VAL A 37 -3.25 -18.73 2.80
C VAL A 37 -3.92 -18.25 4.09
N THR A 38 -3.51 -18.79 5.24
CA THR A 38 -4.05 -18.38 6.54
C THR A 38 -3.74 -16.91 6.88
N ALA A 39 -2.52 -16.45 6.60
CA ALA A 39 -2.15 -15.05 6.81
C ALA A 39 -2.94 -14.09 5.92
N VAL A 40 -3.08 -14.39 4.62
CA VAL A 40 -3.88 -13.58 3.68
C VAL A 40 -5.36 -13.55 4.08
N GLY A 41 -5.92 -14.68 4.50
CA GLY A 41 -7.27 -14.74 5.05
C GLY A 41 -7.45 -13.85 6.29
N GLY A 42 -6.48 -13.88 7.21
CA GLY A 42 -6.45 -13.01 8.38
C GLY A 42 -6.43 -11.52 8.02
N ILE A 43 -5.55 -11.12 7.09
CA ILE A 43 -5.50 -9.73 6.60
C ILE A 43 -6.86 -9.29 6.06
N ALA A 44 -7.51 -10.12 5.26
CA ALA A 44 -8.82 -9.79 4.68
C ALA A 44 -9.90 -9.60 5.75
N ILE A 45 -10.00 -10.52 6.70
CA ILE A 45 -10.99 -10.46 7.79
C ILE A 45 -10.78 -9.19 8.62
N PHE A 46 -9.56 -8.93 9.09
CA PHE A 46 -9.30 -7.77 9.94
C PHE A 46 -9.44 -6.45 9.19
N PHE A 47 -9.12 -6.42 7.89
CA PHE A 47 -9.32 -5.23 7.08
C PHE A 47 -10.81 -4.90 6.93
N ILE A 48 -11.64 -5.90 6.62
CA ILE A 48 -13.08 -5.74 6.50
C ILE A 48 -13.69 -5.25 7.82
N ILE A 49 -13.31 -5.85 8.95
CA ILE A 49 -13.74 -5.40 10.29
C ILE A 49 -13.33 -3.93 10.53
N GLY A 50 -12.11 -3.56 10.17
CA GLY A 50 -11.62 -2.19 10.29
C GLY A 50 -12.41 -1.20 9.43
N PHE A 51 -12.78 -1.61 8.21
CA PHE A 51 -13.55 -0.80 7.27
C PHE A 51 -14.98 -0.53 7.77
N TYR A 52 -15.68 -1.55 8.30
CA TYR A 52 -17.03 -1.37 8.84
C TYR A 52 -17.09 -0.48 10.08
N LYS A 53 -16.03 -0.46 10.89
CA LYS A 53 -15.98 0.37 12.11
C LYS A 53 -15.68 1.85 11.85
N LYS A 54 -15.36 2.24 10.62
CA LYS A 54 -15.10 3.64 10.30
C LYS A 54 -16.43 4.40 10.13
N PRO A 55 -16.68 5.47 10.92
CA PRO A 55 -17.93 6.22 10.85
C PRO A 55 -18.04 7.08 9.59
N ILE A 56 -16.90 7.61 9.11
CA ILE A 56 -16.80 8.41 7.89
C ILE A 56 -15.86 7.67 6.95
N LYS A 57 -16.35 7.32 5.76
CA LYS A 57 -15.62 6.53 4.76
C LYS A 57 -15.11 7.47 3.67
N ASN A 58 -13.79 7.62 3.59
CA ASN A 58 -13.18 8.42 2.54
C ASN A 58 -13.11 7.64 1.23
N TRP A 59 -13.03 8.35 0.10
CA TRP A 59 -12.88 7.74 -1.22
C TRP A 59 -11.69 6.76 -1.29
N LEU A 60 -10.59 7.10 -0.62
CA LEU A 60 -9.41 6.25 -0.52
C LEU A 60 -9.68 4.92 0.18
N ASP A 61 -10.61 4.86 1.14
CA ASP A 61 -10.93 3.62 1.85
C ASP A 61 -11.64 2.61 0.94
N TYR A 62 -12.52 3.07 0.05
CA TYR A 62 -13.13 2.23 -0.98
C TYR A 62 -12.10 1.71 -1.99
N ALA A 63 -11.17 2.57 -2.42
CA ALA A 63 -10.09 2.16 -3.32
C ALA A 63 -9.19 1.08 -2.71
N LYS A 64 -8.87 1.19 -1.41
CA LYS A 64 -8.11 0.15 -0.67
C LYS A 64 -8.86 -1.17 -0.60
N LEU A 65 -10.17 -1.13 -0.34
CA LEU A 65 -11.01 -2.33 -0.26
C LEU A 65 -11.09 -3.03 -1.63
N PHE A 66 -11.29 -2.26 -2.70
CA PHE A 66 -11.32 -2.78 -4.07
C PHE A 66 -9.98 -3.42 -4.46
N LEU A 67 -8.86 -2.77 -4.12
CA LEU A 67 -7.51 -3.29 -4.31
C LEU A 67 -7.32 -4.62 -3.56
N LEU A 68 -7.75 -4.68 -2.29
CA LEU A 68 -7.62 -5.86 -1.45
C LEU A 68 -8.41 -7.05 -2.00
N ILE A 69 -9.67 -6.85 -2.39
CA ILE A 69 -10.51 -7.91 -2.98
C ILE A 69 -9.90 -8.41 -4.30
N SER A 70 -9.45 -7.50 -5.15
CA SER A 70 -8.78 -7.86 -6.41
C SER A 70 -7.50 -8.68 -6.16
N PHE A 71 -6.73 -8.30 -5.13
CA PHE A 71 -5.53 -9.02 -4.71
C PHE A 71 -5.84 -10.43 -4.20
N LEU A 72 -6.84 -10.56 -3.33
CA LEU A 72 -7.25 -11.86 -2.78
C LEU A 72 -7.72 -12.82 -3.88
N LEU A 73 -8.53 -12.31 -4.80
CA LEU A 73 -9.06 -13.12 -5.89
C LEU A 73 -7.94 -13.59 -6.82
N HIS A 74 -7.04 -12.68 -7.20
CA HIS A 74 -5.85 -13.02 -7.99
C HIS A 74 -4.98 -14.08 -7.29
N TYR A 75 -4.75 -13.91 -5.99
CA TYR A 75 -3.97 -14.84 -5.20
C TYR A 75 -4.62 -16.23 -5.13
N LEU A 76 -5.93 -16.31 -4.87
CA LEU A 76 -6.68 -17.57 -4.79
C LEU A 76 -6.60 -18.35 -6.11
N PHE A 77 -6.80 -17.67 -7.25
CA PHE A 77 -6.70 -18.29 -8.58
C PHE A 77 -5.29 -18.79 -8.89
N ARG A 78 -4.25 -18.08 -8.41
CA ARG A 78 -2.86 -18.49 -8.59
C ARG A 78 -2.52 -19.74 -7.79
N VAL A 79 -3.02 -19.86 -6.55
CA VAL A 79 -2.80 -21.03 -5.71
C VAL A 79 -3.57 -22.25 -6.22
N LEU A 80 -4.81 -22.04 -6.67
CA LEU A 80 -5.67 -23.11 -7.20
C LEU A 80 -5.35 -23.50 -8.65
N HIS A 81 -4.32 -22.90 -9.28
CA HIS A 81 -3.91 -23.16 -10.67
C HIS A 81 -5.09 -23.11 -11.67
N LEU A 82 -6.05 -22.20 -11.46
CA LEU A 82 -7.22 -22.07 -12.32
C LEU A 82 -6.85 -21.41 -13.65
N ASN A 83 -7.43 -21.90 -14.76
CA ASN A 83 -7.08 -21.52 -16.14
C ASN A 83 -7.19 -20.00 -16.39
N TYR A 84 -8.07 -19.28 -15.68
CA TYR A 84 -8.33 -17.85 -15.86
C TYR A 84 -7.45 -16.90 -15.01
N GLY A 85 -6.34 -17.38 -14.45
CA GLY A 85 -5.45 -16.56 -13.60
C GLY A 85 -4.93 -15.28 -14.26
N TYR A 86 -4.81 -15.27 -15.60
CA TYR A 86 -4.36 -14.10 -16.36
C TYR A 86 -5.33 -12.93 -16.28
N ILE A 87 -6.66 -13.16 -16.39
CA ILE A 87 -7.69 -12.11 -16.31
C ILE A 87 -7.61 -11.41 -14.96
N LEU A 88 -7.50 -12.18 -13.88
CA LEU A 88 -7.40 -11.62 -12.53
C LEU A 88 -6.12 -10.83 -12.31
N SER A 89 -5.00 -11.24 -12.93
CA SER A 89 -3.76 -10.45 -12.92
C SER A 89 -3.98 -9.08 -13.55
N TYR A 90 -4.68 -9.00 -14.69
CA TYR A 90 -4.99 -7.70 -15.31
C TYR A 90 -5.93 -6.85 -14.44
N ILE A 91 -6.97 -7.44 -13.85
CA ILE A 91 -7.89 -6.73 -12.95
C ILE A 91 -7.14 -6.16 -11.74
N PHE A 92 -6.25 -6.94 -11.12
CA PHE A 92 -5.45 -6.48 -9.99
C PHE A 92 -4.53 -5.30 -10.38
N ARG A 93 -3.92 -5.34 -11.56
CA ARG A 93 -3.11 -4.22 -12.08
C ARG A 93 -3.94 -2.95 -12.29
N MET A 94 -5.14 -3.08 -12.86
CA MET A 94 -6.06 -1.95 -13.03
C MET A 94 -6.51 -1.38 -11.67
N ALA A 95 -6.78 -2.24 -10.69
CA ALA A 95 -7.12 -1.84 -9.34
C ALA A 95 -5.99 -1.06 -8.66
N LEU A 96 -4.72 -1.42 -8.91
CA LEU A 96 -3.57 -0.67 -8.42
C LEU A 96 -3.49 0.73 -9.03
N ILE A 97 -3.70 0.86 -10.33
CA ILE A 97 -3.70 2.18 -11.00
C ILE A 97 -4.82 3.05 -10.42
N PHE A 98 -6.02 2.50 -10.29
CA PHE A 98 -7.15 3.19 -9.67
C PHE A 98 -6.85 3.63 -8.23
N PHE A 99 -6.20 2.76 -7.44
CA PHE A 99 -5.76 3.09 -6.10
C PHE A 99 -4.74 4.24 -6.08
N ILE A 100 -3.77 4.25 -6.99
CA ILE A 100 -2.77 5.33 -7.09
C ILE A 100 -3.46 6.67 -7.41
N ILE A 101 -4.41 6.68 -8.36
CA ILE A 101 -5.18 7.89 -8.70
C ILE A 101 -5.99 8.37 -7.49
N ALA A 102 -6.68 7.45 -6.80
CA ALA A 102 -7.44 7.78 -5.60
C ALA A 102 -6.54 8.32 -4.48
N TYR A 103 -5.32 7.77 -4.34
CA TYR A 103 -4.33 8.22 -3.37
C TYR A 103 -3.83 9.63 -3.68
N ILE A 104 -3.45 9.92 -4.92
CA ILE A 104 -3.06 11.27 -5.35
C ILE A 104 -4.21 12.24 -5.07
N LYS A 105 -5.44 11.92 -5.47
CA LYS A 105 -6.60 12.77 -5.19
C LYS A 105 -6.76 13.04 -3.70
N ASP A 106 -6.73 12.01 -2.86
CA ASP A 106 -6.94 12.13 -1.42
C ASP A 106 -5.87 12.99 -0.74
N VAL A 107 -4.60 12.81 -1.12
CA VAL A 107 -3.48 13.61 -0.61
C VAL A 107 -3.61 15.09 -1.00
N PHE A 108 -3.86 15.38 -2.28
CA PHE A 108 -3.92 16.76 -2.76
C PHE A 108 -5.17 17.49 -2.25
N PHE A 109 -6.33 16.84 -2.23
CA PHE A 109 -7.60 17.46 -1.80
C PHE A 109 -7.75 17.54 -0.28
N SER A 110 -7.19 16.60 0.50
CA SER A 110 -7.24 16.70 1.97
C SER A 110 -6.37 17.82 2.53
N ASN A 111 -5.26 18.17 1.85
CA ASN A 111 -4.40 19.25 2.28
C ASN A 111 -5.07 20.63 2.17
N ASP A 112 -6.04 20.79 1.27
CA ASP A 112 -6.79 22.05 1.11
C ASP A 112 -7.74 22.29 2.29
N ASN A 113 -8.35 21.24 2.85
CA ASN A 113 -9.25 21.34 4.00
C ASN A 113 -8.52 21.61 5.33
N SER A 114 -7.28 21.13 5.52
CA SER A 114 -6.46 21.45 6.69
C SER A 114 -5.85 22.85 6.63
N SER A 115 -5.82 23.50 5.47
CA SER A 115 -5.31 24.87 5.33
C SER A 115 -6.22 25.92 5.97
N LYS A 116 -7.52 25.59 6.17
CA LYS A 116 -8.52 26.51 6.72
C LYS A 116 -8.67 26.50 8.25
N LEU A 117 -8.03 25.55 8.96
CA LEU A 117 -8.27 25.35 10.41
C LEU A 117 -7.04 25.62 11.30
N GLU A 118 -5.90 26.03 10.75
CA GLU A 118 -4.66 26.19 11.51
C GLU A 118 -4.02 27.57 11.22
N GLU A 119 -4.51 28.62 11.89
CA GLU A 119 -3.80 29.89 12.00
C GLU A 119 -2.57 29.73 12.92
N GLN A 120 -1.44 29.29 12.37
CA GLN A 120 -0.12 29.62 12.92
C GLN A 120 0.99 29.46 11.85
N PRO A 121 1.91 30.44 11.68
CA PRO A 121 2.90 30.40 10.63
C PRO A 121 4.18 29.68 11.08
N PRO A 122 4.58 28.65 10.33
CA PRO A 122 5.96 28.65 9.83
C PRO A 122 5.99 28.29 8.34
N THR A 123 6.06 29.31 7.47
CA THR A 123 6.31 29.21 6.01
C THR A 123 5.54 28.08 5.31
N SER A 124 4.26 28.32 4.99
CA SER A 124 3.34 27.45 4.23
C SER A 124 4.02 26.59 3.13
N LYS A 125 4.99 27.17 2.41
CA LYS A 125 5.76 26.49 1.36
C LYS A 125 6.50 25.22 1.85
N LYS A 126 7.10 25.21 3.05
CA LYS A 126 7.87 24.04 3.55
C LYS A 126 6.97 22.84 3.87
N LYS A 127 5.76 23.09 4.40
CA LYS A 127 4.76 22.05 4.71
C LYS A 127 4.26 21.38 3.42
N ILE A 128 3.93 22.19 2.41
CA ILE A 128 3.48 21.71 1.09
C ILE A 128 4.58 20.90 0.38
N ILE A 129 5.81 21.40 0.37
CA ILE A 129 6.95 20.70 -0.25
C ILE A 129 7.15 19.32 0.36
N ASN A 130 7.08 19.18 1.70
CA ASN A 130 7.29 17.89 2.35
C ASN A 130 6.18 16.87 2.02
N ILE A 131 4.92 17.32 1.95
CA ILE A 131 3.79 16.46 1.57
C ILE A 131 3.93 15.96 0.13
N VAL A 132 4.29 16.84 -0.79
CA VAL A 132 4.52 16.47 -2.20
C VAL A 132 5.71 15.51 -2.32
N LEU A 133 6.82 15.78 -1.63
CA LEU A 133 8.00 14.92 -1.66
C LEU A 133 7.68 13.50 -1.17
N TYR A 134 7.02 13.38 -0.02
CA TYR A 134 6.62 12.11 0.55
C TYR A 134 5.66 11.34 -0.38
N SER A 135 4.68 12.04 -0.95
CA SER A 135 3.68 11.42 -1.82
C SER A 135 4.28 10.91 -3.12
N THR A 136 5.17 11.69 -3.73
CA THR A 136 5.95 11.26 -4.90
C THR A 136 6.82 10.05 -4.57
N ALA A 137 7.46 10.04 -3.41
CA ALA A 137 8.29 8.92 -2.96
C ALA A 137 7.48 7.62 -2.85
N VAL A 138 6.31 7.67 -2.20
CA VAL A 138 5.41 6.52 -2.05
C VAL A 138 4.98 5.98 -3.42
N ILE A 139 4.64 6.85 -4.36
CA ILE A 139 4.25 6.45 -5.72
C ILE A 139 5.42 5.79 -6.45
N CYS A 140 6.62 6.37 -6.39
CA CYS A 140 7.83 5.79 -6.99
C CYS A 140 8.14 4.39 -6.41
N ILE A 141 8.00 4.20 -5.10
CA ILE A 141 8.21 2.90 -4.45
C ILE A 141 7.20 1.86 -4.94
N ILE A 142 5.91 2.20 -4.99
CA ILE A 142 4.85 1.28 -5.41
C ILE A 142 5.06 0.86 -6.87
N ILE A 143 5.31 1.83 -7.77
CA ILE A 143 5.53 1.55 -9.19
C ILE A 143 6.84 0.77 -9.40
N GLY A 144 7.91 1.14 -8.70
CA GLY A 144 9.20 0.44 -8.78
C GLY A 144 9.11 -1.00 -8.32
N ALA A 145 8.40 -1.26 -7.22
CA ALA A 145 8.16 -2.62 -6.72
C ALA A 145 7.39 -3.47 -7.74
N GLN A 146 6.35 -2.91 -8.37
CA GLN A 146 5.61 -3.56 -9.44
C GLN A 146 6.52 -3.93 -10.62
N PHE A 147 7.33 -2.98 -11.10
CA PHE A 147 8.23 -3.21 -12.23
C PHE A 147 9.27 -4.28 -11.92
N LYS A 148 9.79 -4.30 -10.69
CA LYS A 148 10.75 -5.31 -10.24
C LYS A 148 10.13 -6.71 -10.22
N ILE A 149 8.90 -6.84 -9.70
CA ILE A 149 8.19 -8.13 -9.64
C ILE A 149 7.79 -8.61 -11.04
N LEU A 150 7.42 -7.70 -11.94
CA LEU A 150 7.02 -8.00 -13.31
C LEU A 150 8.22 -8.19 -14.27
N HIS A 151 9.45 -8.00 -13.78
CA HIS A 151 10.67 -7.96 -14.59
C HIS A 151 10.57 -7.02 -15.81
N TRP A 152 9.78 -5.95 -15.68
CA TRP A 152 9.62 -4.95 -16.72
C TRP A 152 10.84 -4.02 -16.76
N GLN A 153 11.49 -3.97 -17.92
CA GLN A 153 12.63 -3.10 -18.20
C GLN A 153 12.30 -2.22 -19.39
N PHE A 154 12.00 -0.94 -19.16
CA PHE A 154 11.77 0.03 -20.23
C PHE A 154 13.05 0.82 -20.46
N GLY A 155 13.99 0.24 -21.22
CA GLY A 155 15.28 0.86 -21.52
C GLY A 155 16.03 1.29 -20.25
N PHE A 156 16.20 2.60 -20.06
CA PHE A 156 16.88 3.17 -18.89
C PHE A 156 16.05 3.10 -17.59
N ILE A 157 14.73 2.94 -17.70
CA ILE A 157 13.81 2.87 -16.55
C ILE A 157 13.61 1.40 -16.15
N ASN A 158 14.38 0.97 -15.14
CA ASN A 158 14.24 -0.34 -14.51
C ASN A 158 13.55 -0.21 -13.15
N GLY A 159 12.81 -1.25 -12.72
CA GLY A 159 12.18 -1.30 -11.39
C GLY A 159 13.16 -1.07 -10.23
N ASN A 160 14.41 -1.52 -10.37
CA ASN A 160 15.46 -1.23 -9.39
C ASN A 160 15.76 0.26 -9.25
N LEU A 161 15.83 0.99 -10.36
CA LEU A 161 16.13 2.43 -10.35
C LEU A 161 15.00 3.21 -9.68
N LEU A 162 13.76 2.92 -10.06
CA LEU A 162 12.58 3.59 -9.51
C LEU A 162 12.41 3.35 -8.00
N LEU A 163 12.70 2.13 -7.54
CA LEU A 163 12.75 1.80 -6.11
C LEU A 163 13.82 2.60 -5.36
N THR A 164 15.04 2.64 -5.89
CA THR A 164 16.15 3.36 -5.26
C THR A 164 15.83 4.85 -5.16
N VAL A 165 15.33 5.46 -6.24
CA VAL A 165 14.90 6.88 -6.24
C VAL A 165 13.81 7.12 -5.19
N GLY A 166 12.77 6.28 -5.16
CA GLY A 166 11.70 6.41 -4.18
C GLY A 166 12.17 6.30 -2.73
N LEU A 167 13.09 5.37 -2.44
CA LEU A 167 13.68 5.21 -1.11
C LEU A 167 14.55 6.41 -0.72
N ILE A 168 15.36 6.94 -1.64
CA ILE A 168 16.18 8.14 -1.41
C ILE A 168 15.30 9.35 -1.09
N ILE A 169 14.24 9.58 -1.88
CA ILE A 169 13.31 10.69 -1.64
C ILE A 169 12.62 10.53 -0.28
N THR A 170 12.24 9.30 0.08
CA THR A 170 11.64 9.02 1.40
C THR A 170 12.61 9.35 2.53
N ALA A 171 13.86 8.88 2.44
CA ALA A 171 14.90 9.18 3.42
C ALA A 171 15.15 10.70 3.54
N LEU A 172 15.21 11.40 2.41
CA LEU A 172 15.39 12.85 2.38
C LEU A 172 14.20 13.59 3.01
N SER A 173 12.97 13.19 2.71
CA SER A 173 11.75 13.75 3.31
C SER A 173 11.74 13.56 4.83
N ILE A 174 12.16 12.39 5.31
CA ILE A 174 12.28 12.10 6.75
C ILE A 174 13.32 13.01 7.40
N ILE A 175 14.53 13.13 6.84
CA ILE A 175 15.60 13.99 7.38
C ILE A 175 15.17 15.46 7.43
N LEU A 176 14.55 15.96 6.35
CA LEU A 176 14.03 17.32 6.30
C LEU A 176 12.87 17.54 7.28
N GLY A 177 12.07 16.50 7.55
CA GLY A 177 11.01 16.51 8.56
C GLY A 177 11.54 16.50 10.00
N PHE A 178 12.63 15.76 10.28
CA PHE A 178 13.26 15.69 11.60
C PHE A 178 14.03 16.96 11.98
N LYS A 179 14.49 17.77 11.02
CA LYS A 179 15.22 19.03 11.27
C LYS A 179 14.35 20.15 11.90
N LYS A 180 13.27 19.80 12.59
CA LYS A 180 12.34 20.73 13.24
C LYS A 180 11.78 20.23 14.57
N SER A 181 12.42 19.24 15.20
CA SER A 181 12.22 18.92 16.61
C SER A 181 13.36 19.48 17.46
#